data_AF-A0A1A0VEW1-F1
#
_entry.id   AF-A0A1A0VEW1-F1
#
_cell.length_a   1.000
_cell.length_b   1.000
_cell.length_c   1.000
_cell.angle_alpha   90.00
_cell.angle_beta   90.00
_cell.angle_gamma   90.00
#
_symmetry.space_group_name_H-M   'P 1'
#
loop_
_entity.id
_entity.type
_entity.pdbx_description
1 polymer ?
#
loop_
_entity_poly.entity_id
_entity_poly.type
_entity_poly.pdbx_seq_one_letter_code
_entity_poly.pdbx_strand_id
1 'polypeptide(L)'
;MHSLKHEREAERNERIEVMFSRFSDAGKYVISRLGDGIRSHRDIRLKSLFLNWEARGLDSQIRVESADLKTIDFLTTERPTMARDYAEQHLRRYTLEYDPDSYGFALDYEQPRMEVLALSFDELTSALLEGMPDSITSQVPLWRE
;
A
#
# COMPACT_ATOMS: atom_id res chain seq x y z
N MET A 1 4.98 23.37 31.09
CA MET A 1 3.93 22.73 30.26
C MET A 1 4.10 23.28 28.84
N HIS A 2 4.81 22.55 27.98
CA HIS A 2 5.10 23.00 26.61
C HIS A 2 3.94 22.58 25.70
N SER A 3 3.34 23.54 25.03
CA SER A 3 2.21 23.34 24.10
C SER A 3 2.69 22.60 22.84
N LEU A 4 2.10 21.44 22.52
CA LEU A 4 2.31 20.67 21.28
C LEU A 4 1.55 21.26 20.06
N LYS A 5 1.13 22.53 20.11
CA LYS A 5 0.37 23.19 19.04
C LYS A 5 1.21 23.58 17.81
N HIS A 6 2.41 23.02 17.62
CA HIS A 6 3.31 23.38 16.51
C HIS A 6 3.59 22.22 15.54
N GLU A 7 2.92 21.07 15.66
CA GLU A 7 3.20 19.90 14.81
C GLU A 7 2.43 19.88 13.48
N ARG A 8 1.58 20.88 13.19
CA ARG A 8 1.05 21.07 11.84
C ARG A 8 1.81 22.21 11.18
N GLU A 9 2.83 21.83 10.42
CA GLU A 9 3.52 22.75 9.51
C GLU A 9 2.50 23.46 8.60
N ALA A 10 2.81 24.71 8.24
CA ALA A 10 1.98 25.54 7.39
C ALA A 10 1.95 25.08 5.91
N GLU A 11 2.72 24.06 5.56
CA GLU A 11 2.80 23.49 4.22
C GLU A 11 2.06 22.15 4.16
N ARG A 12 1.15 22.02 3.18
CA ARG A 12 0.52 20.74 2.85
C ARG A 12 1.59 19.81 2.29
N ASN A 13 2.10 18.90 3.13
CA ASN A 13 2.99 17.81 2.72
C ASN A 13 2.20 16.58 2.21
N GLU A 14 1.04 16.83 1.59
CA GLU A 14 0.25 15.79 0.94
C GLU A 14 0.95 15.42 -0.37
N ARG A 15 1.18 14.13 -0.58
CA ARG A 15 1.88 13.66 -1.78
C ARG A 15 1.29 12.34 -2.25
N ILE A 16 1.16 12.18 -3.57
CA ILE A 16 0.68 10.93 -4.18
C ILE A 16 1.74 9.85 -3.96
N GLU A 17 1.39 8.79 -3.22
CA GLU A 17 2.26 7.62 -3.04
C GLU A 17 1.99 6.54 -4.08
N VAL A 18 0.71 6.23 -4.30
CA VAL A 18 0.25 5.17 -5.19
C VAL A 18 -1.08 5.60 -5.82
N MET A 19 -1.31 5.20 -7.07
CA MET A 19 -2.58 5.39 -7.77
C MET A 19 -3.18 4.03 -8.12
N PHE A 20 -4.51 3.89 -8.04
CA PHE A 20 -5.21 2.65 -8.41
C PHE A 20 -6.35 2.96 -9.37
N SER A 21 -6.61 2.03 -10.29
CA SER A 21 -7.77 2.11 -11.20
C SER A 21 -9.10 1.90 -10.46
N ARG A 22 -9.08 1.19 -9.34
CA ARG A 22 -10.25 0.85 -8.53
C ARG A 22 -10.12 1.33 -7.11
N PHE A 23 -11.23 1.84 -6.59
CA PHE A 23 -11.33 2.29 -5.20
C PHE A 23 -11.11 1.15 -4.20
N SER A 24 -11.57 -0.06 -4.52
CA SER A 24 -11.37 -1.26 -3.67
C SER A 24 -9.89 -1.56 -3.46
N ASP A 25 -9.06 -1.39 -4.49
CA ASP A 25 -7.62 -1.68 -4.43
C ASP A 25 -6.89 -0.61 -3.61
N ALA A 26 -7.27 0.66 -3.75
CA ALA A 26 -6.82 1.73 -2.86
C ALA A 26 -7.22 1.48 -1.40
N GLY A 27 -8.44 1.00 -1.16
CA GLY A 27 -8.92 0.63 0.17
C GLY A 27 -8.08 -0.49 0.80
N LYS A 28 -7.82 -1.57 0.05
CA LYS A 28 -6.93 -2.65 0.49
C LYS A 28 -5.51 -2.14 0.80
N TYR A 29 -4.96 -1.26 -0.03
CA TYR A 29 -3.66 -0.64 0.22
C TYR A 29 -3.61 0.13 1.55
N VAL A 30 -4.61 0.97 1.82
CA VAL A 30 -4.69 1.72 3.09
C VAL A 30 -4.80 0.78 4.29
N ILE A 31 -5.67 -0.22 4.21
CA ILE A 31 -5.84 -1.23 5.28
C ILE A 31 -4.54 -2.00 5.51
N SER A 32 -3.87 -2.44 4.45
CA SER A 32 -2.56 -3.12 4.54
C SER A 32 -1.52 -2.26 5.26
N ARG A 33 -1.42 -0.97 4.89
CA ARG A 33 -0.44 -0.05 5.49
C ARG A 33 -0.70 0.21 6.97
N LEU A 34 -1.96 0.42 7.35
CA LEU A 34 -2.34 0.61 8.75
C LEU A 34 -2.16 -0.68 9.55
N GLY A 35 -2.61 -1.81 8.99
CA GLY A 35 -2.49 -3.14 9.58
C GLY A 35 -1.03 -3.53 9.84
N ASP A 36 -0.11 -3.23 8.94
CA ASP A 36 1.33 -3.42 9.14
C ASP A 36 1.88 -2.63 10.33
N GLY A 37 1.41 -1.38 10.52
CA GLY A 37 1.77 -0.57 11.68
C GLY A 37 1.33 -1.22 12.99
N ILE A 38 0.14 -1.83 13.00
CA ILE A 38 -0.38 -2.58 14.16
C ILE A 38 0.44 -3.85 14.38
N ARG A 39 0.66 -4.67 13.33
CA ARG A 39 1.45 -5.92 13.40
C ARG A 39 2.82 -5.69 14.02
N SER A 40 3.51 -4.65 13.57
CA SER A 40 4.86 -4.31 14.03
C SER A 40 4.91 -3.49 15.32
N HIS A 41 3.76 -3.13 15.90
CA HIS A 41 3.70 -2.40 17.16
C HIS A 41 4.43 -3.14 18.29
N ARG A 42 4.96 -2.40 19.27
CA ARG A 42 5.82 -2.95 20.33
C ARG A 42 5.18 -4.03 21.20
N ASP A 43 3.85 -4.09 21.23
CA ASP A 43 3.08 -5.05 22.02
C ASP A 43 2.73 -6.32 21.22
N ILE A 44 2.80 -6.26 19.88
CA ILE A 44 2.43 -7.36 18.98
C ILE A 44 3.69 -7.98 18.35
N ARG A 45 4.64 -7.14 17.89
CA ARG A 45 5.97 -7.53 17.37
C ARG A 45 5.95 -8.59 16.28
N LEU A 46 4.87 -8.66 15.51
CA LEU A 46 4.79 -9.51 14.34
C LEU A 46 5.50 -8.86 13.16
N LYS A 47 6.03 -9.70 12.28
CA LYS A 47 6.58 -9.25 11.01
C LYS A 47 5.45 -8.64 10.16
N SER A 48 5.72 -7.49 9.54
CA SER A 48 4.78 -6.84 8.64
C SER A 48 4.53 -7.70 7.40
N LEU A 49 3.33 -7.57 6.82
CA LEU A 49 3.01 -8.16 5.54
C LEU A 49 3.94 -7.63 4.44
N PHE A 50 4.30 -6.33 4.47
CA PHE A 50 5.30 -5.78 3.56
C PHE A 50 6.57 -6.63 3.50
N LEU A 51 7.18 -6.95 4.65
CA LEU A 51 8.42 -7.74 4.70
C LEU A 51 8.20 -9.22 4.37
N ASN A 52 6.97 -9.73 4.50
CA ASN A 52 6.62 -11.08 4.07
C ASN A 52 6.47 -11.15 2.55
N TRP A 53 5.76 -10.19 1.96
CA TRP A 53 5.58 -10.07 0.52
C TRP A 53 6.88 -9.73 -0.19
N GLU A 54 7.73 -8.87 0.38
CA GLU A 54 9.07 -8.60 -0.14
C GLU A 54 9.94 -9.87 -0.19
N ALA A 55 9.92 -10.67 0.88
CA ALA A 55 10.71 -11.91 0.94
C ALA A 55 10.19 -13.01 0.00
N ARG A 56 8.87 -13.09 -0.18
CA ARG A 56 8.22 -14.06 -1.08
C ARG A 56 8.32 -13.63 -2.55
N GLY A 57 8.39 -12.33 -2.80
CA GLY A 57 8.16 -11.75 -4.12
C GLY A 57 6.67 -11.42 -4.33
N LEU A 58 6.41 -10.64 -5.37
CA LEU A 58 5.07 -10.26 -5.82
C LEU A 58 4.31 -11.49 -6.35
N ASP A 59 2.99 -11.52 -6.19
CA ASP A 59 2.17 -12.57 -6.78
C ASP A 59 2.43 -12.71 -8.29
N SER A 60 2.56 -13.94 -8.76
CA SER A 60 2.78 -14.27 -10.17
C SER A 60 1.68 -13.78 -11.10
N GLN A 61 0.47 -13.55 -10.57
CA GLN A 61 -0.67 -13.01 -11.33
C GLN A 61 -0.60 -11.49 -11.51
N ILE A 62 0.41 -10.82 -10.95
CA ILE A 62 0.58 -9.37 -11.13
C ILE A 62 1.69 -9.13 -12.15
N ARG A 63 1.30 -8.64 -13.31
CA ARG A 63 2.21 -8.20 -14.36
C ARG A 63 2.77 -6.82 -14.03
N VAL A 64 4.09 -6.68 -14.17
CA VAL A 64 4.80 -5.41 -13.94
C VAL A 64 5.29 -4.84 -15.28
N GLU A 65 4.92 -3.60 -15.56
CA GLU A 65 5.25 -2.90 -16.79
C GLU A 65 5.77 -1.48 -16.47
N SER A 66 6.45 -0.85 -17.43
CA SER A 66 6.76 0.59 -17.31
C SER A 66 5.47 1.40 -17.33
N ALA A 67 5.41 2.47 -16.54
CA ALA A 67 4.30 3.42 -16.63
C ALA A 67 4.33 4.18 -17.97
N ASP A 68 3.15 4.56 -18.47
CA ASP A 68 3.06 5.39 -19.66
C ASP A 68 3.46 6.85 -19.38
N LEU A 69 3.84 7.56 -20.45
CA LEU A 69 4.30 8.95 -20.36
C LEU A 69 3.24 9.88 -19.75
N LYS A 70 1.95 9.65 -20.00
CA LYS A 70 0.88 10.50 -19.45
C LYS A 70 0.81 10.38 -17.93
N THR A 71 1.00 9.18 -17.41
CA THR A 71 1.01 8.89 -15.98
C THR A 71 2.26 9.48 -15.32
N ILE A 72 3.41 9.40 -15.99
CA ILE A 72 4.67 10.01 -15.53
C ILE A 72 4.54 11.54 -15.47
N ASP A 73 4.02 12.15 -16.54
CA ASP A 73 3.83 13.60 -16.61
C ASP A 73 2.81 14.07 -15.55
N PHE A 74 1.73 13.30 -15.33
CA PHE A 74 0.77 13.57 -14.25
C PHE A 74 1.45 13.52 -12.87
N LEU A 75 2.15 12.43 -12.54
CA LEU A 75 2.74 12.26 -11.22
C LEU A 75 3.83 13.30 -10.91
N THR A 76 4.64 13.67 -11.91
CA THR A 76 5.68 14.69 -11.75
C THR A 76 5.11 16.10 -11.65
N THR A 77 3.95 16.36 -12.24
CA THR A 77 3.19 17.61 -12.04
C THR A 77 2.63 17.70 -10.62
N GLU A 78 2.00 16.62 -10.13
CA GLU A 78 1.37 16.58 -8.80
C GLU A 78 2.38 16.39 -7.64
N ARG A 79 3.59 15.92 -7.95
CA ARG A 79 4.69 15.74 -6.99
C ARG A 79 5.93 16.48 -7.50
N PRO A 80 5.99 17.83 -7.45
CA PRO A 80 7.04 18.62 -8.08
C PRO A 80 8.46 18.33 -7.59
N THR A 81 8.60 17.71 -6.41
CA THR A 81 9.88 17.26 -5.85
C THR A 81 10.40 15.97 -6.48
N MET A 82 9.59 15.27 -7.29
CA MET A 82 9.99 14.08 -8.03
C MET A 82 10.58 14.47 -9.38
N ALA A 83 11.85 14.11 -9.61
CA ALA A 83 12.48 14.29 -10.92
C ALA A 83 11.83 13.38 -11.98
N ARG A 84 11.65 13.91 -13.19
CA ARG A 84 11.02 13.18 -14.30
C ARG A 84 11.79 11.92 -14.68
N ASP A 85 13.11 12.01 -14.83
CA ASP A 85 13.97 10.86 -15.16
C ASP A 85 13.89 9.77 -14.08
N TYR A 86 13.73 10.16 -12.82
CA TYR A 86 13.50 9.20 -11.73
C TYR A 86 12.16 8.50 -11.87
N ALA A 87 11.08 9.25 -12.17
CA ALA A 87 9.77 8.67 -12.43
C ALA A 87 9.80 7.70 -13.63
N GLU A 88 10.47 8.05 -14.73
CA GLU A 88 10.62 7.18 -15.91
C GLU A 88 11.31 5.85 -15.58
N GLN A 89 12.29 5.87 -14.67
CA GLN A 89 13.06 4.69 -14.29
C GLN A 89 12.34 3.80 -13.27
N HIS A 90 11.61 4.41 -12.32
CA HIS A 90 11.13 3.73 -11.12
C HIS A 90 9.61 3.60 -11.03
N LEU A 91 8.83 4.39 -11.78
CA LEU A 91 7.38 4.27 -11.79
C LEU A 91 6.95 3.08 -12.65
N ARG A 92 6.24 2.15 -12.02
CA ARG A 92 5.74 0.93 -12.66
C ARG A 92 4.23 0.86 -12.62
N ARG A 93 3.67 0.21 -13.63
CA ARG A 93 2.29 -0.25 -13.67
C ARG A 93 2.25 -1.70 -13.21
N TYR A 94 1.37 -1.98 -12.27
CA TYR A 94 1.09 -3.31 -11.75
C TYR A 94 -0.32 -3.68 -12.16
N THR A 95 -0.49 -4.73 -12.95
CA THR A 95 -1.79 -5.12 -13.52
C THR A 95 -2.09 -6.56 -13.16
N LEU A 96 -3.32 -6.82 -12.70
CA LEU A 96 -3.78 -8.17 -12.42
C LEU A 96 -4.06 -8.89 -13.75
N GLU A 97 -3.40 -10.03 -14.00
CA GLU A 97 -3.39 -10.67 -15.32
C GLU A 97 -4.77 -11.08 -15.81
N TYR A 98 -5.61 -11.61 -14.93
CA TYR A 98 -6.95 -12.07 -15.27
C TYR A 98 -8.00 -10.96 -15.27
N ASP A 99 -7.64 -9.74 -14.85
CA ASP A 99 -8.52 -8.58 -14.83
C ASP A 99 -7.71 -7.30 -15.15
N PRO A 100 -7.47 -7.02 -16.44
CA PRO A 100 -6.65 -5.89 -16.87
C PRO A 100 -7.17 -4.51 -16.44
N ASP A 101 -8.43 -4.43 -16.02
CA ASP A 101 -9.05 -3.21 -15.48
C ASP A 101 -8.71 -2.99 -13.99
N SER A 102 -8.13 -3.97 -13.30
CA SER A 102 -7.53 -3.83 -11.96
C SER A 102 -6.02 -3.62 -12.09
N TYR A 103 -5.60 -2.40 -11.81
CA TYR A 103 -4.19 -2.02 -11.86
C TYR A 103 -3.86 -0.87 -10.91
N GLY A 104 -2.58 -0.73 -10.60
CA GLY A 104 -2.04 0.39 -9.86
C GLY A 104 -0.73 0.91 -10.45
N PHE A 105 -0.39 2.15 -10.12
CA PHE A 105 0.90 2.75 -10.41
C PHE A 105 1.61 3.08 -9.11
N ALA A 106 2.82 2.58 -8.97
CA ALA A 106 3.63 2.81 -7.78
C ALA A 106 5.12 2.85 -8.14
N LEU A 107 5.90 3.53 -7.31
CA LEU A 107 7.35 3.41 -7.37
C LEU A 107 7.77 2.01 -6.91
N ASP A 108 8.92 1.56 -7.38
CA ASP A 108 9.50 0.25 -7.07
C ASP A 108 9.59 -0.08 -5.57
N TYR A 109 9.85 0.90 -4.70
CA TYR A 109 9.88 0.68 -3.25
C TYR A 109 8.50 0.31 -2.65
N GLU A 110 7.40 0.59 -3.34
CA GLU A 110 6.05 0.15 -2.95
C GLU A 110 5.65 -1.17 -3.62
N GLN A 111 6.50 -1.79 -4.44
CA GLN A 111 6.20 -3.04 -5.16
C GLN A 111 5.62 -4.13 -4.24
N PRO A 112 6.16 -4.42 -3.05
CA PRO A 112 5.59 -5.45 -2.19
C PRO A 112 4.13 -5.18 -1.80
N ARG A 113 3.71 -3.92 -1.71
CA ARG A 113 2.31 -3.56 -1.40
C ARG A 113 1.38 -3.72 -2.59
N MET A 114 1.90 -3.88 -3.81
CA MET A 114 1.05 -4.11 -4.98
C MET A 114 0.40 -5.48 -4.96
N GLU A 115 0.86 -6.37 -4.06
CA GLU A 115 0.20 -7.62 -3.70
C GLU A 115 -1.29 -7.45 -3.42
N VAL A 116 -1.71 -6.29 -2.89
CA VAL A 116 -3.11 -6.00 -2.62
C VAL A 116 -4.02 -6.14 -3.84
N LEU A 117 -3.49 -6.02 -5.07
CA LEU A 117 -4.26 -6.27 -6.30
C LEU A 117 -4.77 -7.71 -6.39
N ALA A 118 -3.96 -8.68 -5.95
CA ALA A 118 -4.29 -10.11 -6.02
C ALA A 118 -5.18 -10.59 -4.86
N LEU A 119 -5.46 -9.75 -3.86
CA LEU A 119 -6.20 -10.14 -2.67
C LEU A 119 -7.64 -9.62 -2.68
N SER A 120 -8.56 -10.41 -2.15
CA SER A 120 -9.84 -9.92 -1.63
C SER A 120 -9.65 -9.22 -0.28
N PHE A 121 -10.68 -8.51 0.19
CA PHE A 121 -10.66 -7.93 1.55
C PHE A 121 -10.59 -9.00 2.64
N ASP A 122 -11.21 -10.16 2.44
CA ASP A 122 -11.16 -11.26 3.42
C ASP A 122 -9.78 -11.93 3.45
N GLU A 123 -9.13 -12.13 2.30
CA GLU A 123 -7.76 -12.64 2.26
C GLU A 123 -6.77 -11.65 2.89
N LEU A 124 -6.89 -10.35 2.59
CA LEU A 124 -6.08 -9.33 3.25
C LEU A 124 -6.32 -9.31 4.77
N THR A 125 -7.57 -9.39 5.20
CA THR A 125 -7.90 -9.41 6.64
C THR A 125 -7.31 -10.65 7.30
N SER A 126 -7.43 -11.81 6.67
CA SER A 126 -6.87 -13.06 7.17
C SER A 126 -5.35 -12.98 7.30
N ALA A 127 -4.66 -12.47 6.28
CA ALA A 127 -3.22 -12.25 6.32
C ALA A 127 -2.82 -11.27 7.44
N LEU A 128 -3.57 -10.18 7.63
CA LEU A 128 -3.31 -9.20 8.69
C LEU A 128 -3.53 -9.76 10.10
N LEU A 129 -4.44 -10.71 10.26
CA LEU A 129 -4.73 -11.36 11.54
C LEU A 129 -3.84 -12.58 11.81
N GLU A 130 -3.13 -13.09 10.81
CA GLU A 130 -2.26 -14.26 10.99
C GLU A 130 -1.16 -14.00 12.02
N GLY A 131 -1.13 -14.85 13.06
CA GLY A 131 -0.19 -14.73 14.18
C GLY A 131 -0.58 -13.69 15.24
N MET A 132 -1.70 -12.97 15.07
CA MET A 132 -2.21 -12.07 16.11
C MET A 132 -2.60 -12.85 17.37
N PRO A 133 -2.43 -12.25 18.56
CA PRO A 133 -2.84 -12.88 19.81
C PRO A 133 -4.36 -13.05 19.89
N ASP A 134 -4.80 -14.09 20.60
CA ASP A 134 -6.22 -14.43 20.79
C ASP A 134 -7.04 -13.28 21.39
N SER A 135 -6.41 -12.42 22.21
CA SER A 135 -7.06 -11.23 22.77
C SER A 135 -7.55 -10.23 21.72
N ILE A 136 -7.00 -10.28 20.50
CA ILE A 136 -7.44 -9.48 19.35
C ILE A 136 -8.36 -10.30 18.45
N THR A 137 -7.94 -11.50 18.04
CA THR A 137 -8.67 -12.29 17.03
C THR A 137 -10.05 -12.74 17.52
N SER A 138 -10.22 -12.98 18.82
CA SER A 138 -11.52 -13.31 19.43
C SER A 138 -12.56 -12.18 19.36
N GLN A 139 -12.12 -10.93 19.16
CA GLN A 139 -13.01 -9.76 19.09
C GLN A 139 -13.52 -9.49 17.67
N VAL A 140 -12.85 -10.02 16.65
CA VAL A 140 -13.17 -9.73 15.23
C VAL A 140 -14.61 -10.09 14.85
N PRO A 141 -15.20 -11.23 15.29
CA PRO A 141 -16.60 -11.52 15.01
C PRO A 141 -17.56 -10.47 15.54
N LEU A 142 -17.25 -9.86 16.70
CA LEU A 142 -18.08 -8.83 17.33
C LEU A 142 -18.06 -7.49 16.59
N TRP A 143 -17.10 -7.27 15.70
CA TRP A 143 -16.98 -6.04 14.90
C TRP A 143 -17.54 -6.18 13.48
N ARG A 144 -17.94 -7.40 13.09
CA ARG A 144 -18.52 -7.69 11.77
C ARG A 144 -20.06 -7.72 11.78
N GLU A 145 -20.68 -7.59 12.96
CA GLU A 145 -22.12 -7.36 13.15
C GLU A 145 -22.47 -5.88 13.03
#